data_AF-A0A536SBK1-F1
#
_entry.id   AF-A0A536SBK1-F1
#
_cell.length_a   1.000
_cell.length_b   1.000
_cell.length_c   1.000
_cell.angle_alpha   90.00
_cell.angle_beta   90.00
_cell.angle_gamma   90.00
#
_symmetry.space_group_name_H-M   'P 1'
#
loop_
_entity.id
_entity.type
_entity.pdbx_description
1 polymer ?
#
loop_
_entity_poly.entity_id
_entity_poly.type
_entity_poly.pdbx_seq_one_letter_code
_entity_poly.pdbx_strand_id
1 'polypeptide(L)'
;MEPNEVRRAVALLHGKGLSPRTLALALSAWRGWFRWLARHRGFSANPVLGIRAPKAGRPLPKALSVEAAQRLLDAKADVSPLALRDRAMFELLYSSGLRLAELVSLDVGDGR
;
A
#
# COMPACT_ATOMS: atom_id res chain seq x y z
N MET A 1 20.01 19.01 -7.21
CA MET A 1 19.65 17.74 -7.86
C MET A 1 18.64 18.06 -8.94
N GLU A 2 18.93 17.69 -10.18
CA GLU A 2 18.15 18.02 -11.36
C GLU A 2 17.27 16.84 -11.83
N PRO A 3 16.16 17.10 -12.54
CA PRO A 3 15.29 16.03 -13.07
C PRO A 3 16.01 14.97 -13.92
N ASN A 4 17.09 15.36 -14.63
CA ASN A 4 17.91 14.42 -15.40
C ASN A 4 18.72 13.45 -14.53
N GLU A 5 19.09 13.84 -13.32
CA GLU A 5 19.78 12.95 -12.37
C GLU A 5 18.81 11.92 -11.81
N VAL A 6 17.57 12.34 -11.50
CA VAL A 6 16.52 11.43 -11.06
C VAL A 6 16.15 10.42 -12.16
N ARG A 7 16.05 10.85 -13.44
CA ARG A 7 15.83 9.94 -14.58
C ARG A 7 16.96 8.92 -14.71
N ARG A 8 18.22 9.34 -14.61
CA ARG A 8 19.39 8.43 -14.64
C ARG A 8 19.36 7.44 -13.48
N ALA A 9 19.03 7.88 -12.27
CA ALA A 9 18.90 7.01 -11.11
C ALA A 9 17.80 5.94 -11.31
N VAL A 10 16.63 6.33 -11.82
CA VAL A 10 15.55 5.38 -12.15
C VAL A 10 15.98 4.38 -13.22
N ALA A 11 16.66 4.84 -14.27
CA ALA A 11 17.16 3.97 -15.34
C ALA A 11 18.19 2.95 -14.81
N LEU A 12 19.10 3.39 -13.92
CA LEU A 12 20.08 2.51 -13.29
C LEU A 12 19.41 1.48 -12.37
N LEU A 13 18.42 1.88 -11.58
CA LEU A 13 17.65 0.96 -10.73
C LEU A 13 16.84 -0.03 -11.57
N HIS A 14 16.26 0.42 -12.69
CA HIS A 14 15.58 -0.47 -13.63
C HIS A 14 16.54 -1.48 -14.25
N GLY A 15 17.75 -1.05 -14.66
CA GLY A 15 18.80 -1.93 -15.16
C GLY A 15 19.31 -2.96 -14.13
N LYS A 16 19.14 -2.67 -12.83
CA LYS A 16 19.37 -3.63 -11.74
C LYS A 16 18.22 -4.61 -11.50
N GLY A 17 17.19 -4.59 -12.33
CA GLY A 17 16.05 -5.52 -12.25
C GLY A 17 14.95 -5.10 -11.27
N LEU A 18 14.95 -3.86 -10.76
CA LEU A 18 13.84 -3.41 -9.92
C LEU A 18 12.55 -3.34 -10.73
N SER A 19 11.49 -3.95 -10.20
CA SER A 19 10.19 -3.94 -10.86
C SER A 19 9.66 -2.51 -11.07
N PRO A 20 8.85 -2.27 -12.11
CA PRO A 20 8.17 -0.99 -12.30
C PRO A 20 7.38 -0.52 -11.07
N ARG A 21 6.82 -1.44 -10.29
CA ARG A 21 6.09 -1.14 -9.04
C ARG A 21 7.04 -0.63 -7.96
N THR A 22 8.20 -1.27 -7.80
CA THR A 22 9.24 -0.84 -6.85
C THR A 22 9.75 0.56 -7.22
N LEU A 23 9.98 0.83 -8.50
CA LEU A 23 10.40 2.15 -8.98
C LEU A 23 9.33 3.23 -8.74
N ALA A 24 8.05 2.89 -8.95
CA ALA A 24 6.95 3.82 -8.66
C ALA A 24 6.87 4.18 -7.16
N LEU A 25 7.11 3.20 -6.29
CA LEU A 25 7.17 3.41 -4.84
C LEU A 25 8.35 4.31 -4.45
N ALA A 26 9.55 4.04 -4.99
CA ALA A 26 10.74 4.87 -4.75
C ALA A 26 10.50 6.33 -5.18
N LEU A 27 9.95 6.55 -6.38
CA LEU A 27 9.58 7.88 -6.85
C LEU A 27 8.53 8.56 -5.96
N SER A 28 7.59 7.81 -5.38
CA SER A 28 6.62 8.35 -4.42
C SER A 28 7.30 8.84 -3.14
N ALA A 29 8.21 8.02 -2.58
CA ALA A 29 8.98 8.36 -1.41
C ALA A 29 9.85 9.59 -1.65
N TRP A 30 10.59 9.63 -2.76
CA TRP A 30 11.44 10.77 -3.11
C TRP A 30 10.60 12.05 -3.31
N ARG A 31 9.42 11.96 -3.94
CA ARG A 31 8.51 13.11 -4.04
C ARG A 31 8.12 13.65 -2.66
N GLY A 32 7.77 12.78 -1.72
CA GLY A 32 7.45 13.19 -0.35
C GLY A 32 8.64 13.85 0.35
N TRP A 33 9.82 13.24 0.24
CA TRP A 33 11.05 13.73 0.84
C TRP A 33 11.49 15.09 0.30
N PHE A 34 11.54 15.28 -1.02
CA PHE A 34 11.89 16.58 -1.62
C PHE A 34 10.84 17.65 -1.33
N ARG A 35 9.56 17.28 -1.19
CA ARG A 35 8.52 18.21 -0.72
C ARG A 35 8.77 18.65 0.71
N TRP A 36 9.22 17.73 1.57
CA TRP A 36 9.61 18.08 2.94
C TRP A 36 10.87 18.96 2.97
N LEU A 37 11.89 18.64 2.18
CA LEU A 37 13.11 19.45 2.06
C LEU A 37 12.83 20.87 1.58
N ALA A 38 11.96 21.01 0.57
CA ALA A 38 11.57 22.33 0.08
C ALA A 38 10.89 23.17 1.17
N ARG A 39 10.03 22.55 1.98
CA ARG A 39 9.34 23.25 3.09
C ARG A 39 10.22 23.57 4.29
N HIS A 40 11.18 22.70 4.64
CA HIS A 40 11.87 22.80 5.94
C HIS A 40 13.36 23.11 5.83
N ARG A 41 13.97 22.96 4.64
CA ARG A 41 15.42 23.04 4.45
C ARG A 41 15.83 23.96 3.29
N GLY A 42 14.90 24.78 2.78
CA GLY A 42 15.20 25.79 1.75
C GLY A 42 15.54 25.22 0.37
N PHE A 43 15.14 23.98 0.07
CA PHE A 43 15.36 23.38 -1.25
C PHE A 43 14.42 24.03 -2.29
N SER A 44 14.95 24.45 -3.44
CA SER A 44 14.25 25.32 -4.39
C SER A 44 12.98 24.71 -5.01
N ALA A 45 13.07 23.47 -5.50
CA ALA A 45 11.96 22.79 -6.17
C ALA A 45 12.12 21.28 -6.08
N ASN A 46 11.04 20.52 -6.25
CA ASN A 46 11.10 19.06 -6.22
C ASN A 46 11.50 18.49 -7.60
N PRO A 47 12.71 17.92 -7.77
CA PRO A 47 13.21 17.47 -9.07
C PRO A 47 12.55 16.16 -9.54
N VAL A 48 11.77 15.52 -8.67
CA VAL A 48 11.08 14.25 -8.93
C VAL A 48 9.70 14.49 -9.57
N LEU A 49 9.22 15.73 -9.57
CA LEU A 49 7.96 16.10 -10.20
C LEU A 49 8.01 15.81 -11.71
N GLY A 50 6.92 15.24 -12.24
CA GLY A 50 6.82 14.86 -13.65
C GLY A 50 7.54 13.56 -14.04
N ILE A 51 8.37 12.98 -13.17
CA ILE A 51 9.07 11.73 -13.47
C ILE A 51 8.16 10.53 -13.17
N ARG A 52 7.96 9.71 -14.19
CA ARG A 52 7.12 8.50 -14.15
C ARG A 52 8.01 7.25 -14.14
N ALA A 53 7.60 6.25 -13.36
CA ALA A 53 8.18 4.92 -13.46
C ALA A 53 7.78 4.28 -14.80
N PRO A 54 8.53 3.27 -15.28
CA PRO A 54 8.07 2.39 -16.35
C PRO A 54 6.65 1.87 -16.06
N LYS A 55 5.86 1.60 -17.10
CA LYS A 55 4.49 1.12 -16.93
C LYS A 55 4.53 -0.30 -16.38
N ALA A 56 4.02 -0.51 -15.17
CA ALA A 56 3.83 -1.85 -14.63
C ALA A 56 2.73 -2.56 -15.43
N GLY A 57 2.93 -3.86 -15.71
CA GLY A 57 1.81 -4.73 -16.08
C GLY A 57 0.78 -4.73 -14.96
N ARG A 58 -0.50 -4.65 -15.32
CA ARG A 58 -1.63 -4.86 -14.39
C ARG A 58 -2.16 -6.27 -14.64
N PRO A 59 -1.67 -7.30 -13.93
CA PRO A 59 -2.42 -8.54 -13.87
C PRO A 59 -3.78 -8.20 -13.25
N LEU A 60 -4.83 -8.83 -13.77
CA LEU A 60 -6.13 -8.77 -13.13
C LEU A 60 -5.96 -9.22 -11.68
N PRO A 61 -6.42 -8.43 -10.68
CA PRO A 61 -6.43 -8.89 -9.30
C PRO A 61 -7.13 -10.25 -9.26
N LYS A 62 -6.48 -11.26 -8.67
CA LYS A 62 -7.20 -12.47 -8.27
C LYS A 62 -8.04 -12.06 -7.06
N ALA A 63 -9.21 -11.50 -7.33
CA ALA A 63 -10.17 -11.22 -6.28
C ALA A 63 -10.54 -12.56 -5.62
N LEU A 64 -10.61 -12.57 -4.29
CA LEU A 64 -11.24 -13.67 -3.59
C LEU A 64 -12.71 -13.71 -4.05
N SER A 65 -13.17 -14.85 -4.56
CA SER A 65 -14.57 -14.97 -4.96
C SER A 65 -15.46 -14.88 -3.72
N VAL A 66 -16.72 -14.44 -3.90
CA VAL A 66 -17.69 -14.36 -2.81
C VAL A 66 -17.84 -15.73 -2.12
N GLU A 67 -17.84 -16.81 -2.89
CA GLU A 67 -17.94 -18.17 -2.39
C GLU A 67 -16.69 -18.58 -1.61
N ALA A 68 -15.49 -18.17 -2.06
CA ALA A 68 -14.26 -18.46 -1.34
C ALA A 68 -14.17 -17.67 -0.01
N ALA A 69 -14.68 -16.44 0.01
CA ALA A 69 -14.83 -15.65 1.23
C ALA A 69 -15.86 -16.28 2.18
N GLN A 70 -17.02 -16.69 1.66
CA GLN A 70 -18.08 -17.31 2.46
C GLN A 70 -17.63 -18.62 3.08
N ARG A 71 -16.92 -19.49 2.33
CA ARG A 71 -16.33 -20.72 2.90
C ARG A 71 -15.30 -20.46 4.00
N LEU A 72 -14.58 -19.35 3.94
CA LEU A 72 -13.63 -18.96 4.98
C LEU A 72 -14.38 -18.57 6.27
N LEU A 73 -15.51 -17.89 6.14
CA LEU A 73 -16.39 -17.48 7.24
C LEU A 73 -17.22 -18.65 7.82
N ASP A 74 -17.59 -19.61 6.97
CA ASP A 74 -18.43 -20.77 7.33
C ASP A 74 -17.61 -21.96 7.86
N ALA A 75 -16.28 -21.90 7.79
CA ALA A 75 -15.44 -22.90 8.42
C ALA A 75 -15.78 -23.00 9.91
N LYS A 76 -15.97 -24.23 10.43
CA LYS A 76 -16.30 -24.47 11.84
C LYS A 76 -15.23 -23.82 12.72
N ALA A 77 -15.57 -22.66 13.28
CA ALA A 77 -14.70 -21.94 14.18
C ALA A 77 -14.64 -22.72 15.50
N ASP A 78 -13.41 -23.02 15.92
CA ASP A 78 -13.10 -23.25 17.32
C ASP A 78 -13.74 -22.12 18.16
N VAL A 79 -14.28 -22.43 19.34
CA VAL A 79 -14.91 -21.45 20.23
C VAL A 79 -13.90 -20.76 21.14
N SER A 80 -12.61 -20.97 20.89
CA SER A 80 -11.56 -20.23 21.58
C SER A 80 -11.68 -18.72 21.33
N PRO A 81 -11.30 -17.87 22.32
CA PRO A 81 -11.36 -16.41 22.17
C PRO A 81 -10.63 -15.87 20.93
N LEU A 82 -9.53 -16.52 20.53
CA LEU A 82 -8.77 -16.14 19.34
C LEU A 82 -9.55 -16.41 18.05
N ALA A 83 -10.19 -17.57 17.95
CA ALA A 83 -10.98 -17.93 16.78
C ALA A 83 -12.23 -17.04 16.63
N LEU A 84 -12.87 -16.66 17.74
CA LEU A 84 -13.96 -15.68 17.73
C LEU A 84 -13.50 -14.30 17.28
N ARG A 85 -12.33 -13.84 17.75
CA ARG A 85 -11.73 -12.56 17.32
C ARG A 85 -11.44 -12.58 15.82
N ASP A 86 -10.76 -13.61 15.33
CA ASP A 86 -10.35 -13.69 13.93
C ASP A 86 -11.59 -13.74 13.02
N ARG A 87 -12.65 -14.45 13.43
CA ARG A 87 -13.94 -14.43 12.74
C ARG A 87 -14.53 -13.03 12.67
N ALA A 88 -14.63 -12.32 13.80
CA ALA A 88 -15.14 -10.95 13.83
C ALA A 88 -14.32 -10.01 12.94
N MET A 89 -12.99 -10.16 12.94
CA MET A 89 -12.09 -9.42 12.06
C MET A 89 -12.35 -9.69 10.58
N PHE A 90 -12.55 -10.95 10.18
CA PHE A 90 -12.89 -11.31 8.79
C PHE A 90 -14.27 -10.79 8.37
N GLU A 91 -15.29 -10.92 9.22
CA GLU A 91 -16.64 -10.39 8.95
C GLU A 91 -16.61 -8.87 8.78
N LEU A 92 -15.84 -8.16 9.60
CA LEU A 92 -15.69 -6.70 9.49
C LEU A 92 -14.97 -6.30 8.19
N LEU A 93 -13.84 -6.96 7.87
CA LEU A 93 -13.10 -6.73 6.61
C LEU A 93 -13.99 -6.93 5.38
N TYR A 94 -14.79 -8.00 5.38
CA TYR A 94 -15.66 -8.33 4.27
C TYR A 94 -16.87 -7.39 4.15
N SER A 95 -17.55 -7.10 5.25
CA SER A 95 -18.81 -6.34 5.26
C SER A 95 -18.61 -4.84 5.05
N SER A 96 -17.50 -4.27 5.52
CA SER A 96 -17.25 -2.82 5.50
C SER A 96 -16.12 -2.41 4.54
N GLY A 97 -15.37 -3.36 4.00
CA GLY A 97 -14.27 -3.08 3.07
C GLY A 97 -13.08 -2.35 3.70
N LEU A 98 -12.93 -2.45 5.03
CA LEU A 98 -11.82 -1.84 5.76
C LEU A 98 -10.46 -2.33 5.27
N ARG A 99 -9.47 -1.44 5.34
CA ARG A 99 -8.07 -1.82 5.18
C ARG A 99 -7.58 -2.48 6.47
N LEU A 100 -6.61 -3.39 6.35
CA LEU A 100 -5.98 -4.04 7.51
C LEU A 100 -5.48 -3.04 8.56
N ALA A 101 -4.88 -1.93 8.13
CA ALA A 101 -4.39 -0.88 9.03
C ALA A 101 -5.52 -0.18 9.82
N GLU A 102 -6.70 -0.04 9.20
CA GLU A 102 -7.87 0.55 9.85
C GLU A 102 -8.42 -0.43 10.89
N LEU A 103 -8.57 -1.70 10.52
CA LEU A 103 -9.03 -2.77 11.41
C LEU A 103 -8.18 -2.89 12.68
N VAL A 104 -6.85 -2.93 12.56
CA VAL A 104 -5.95 -3.09 13.73
C VAL A 104 -5.86 -1.83 14.59
N SER A 105 -6.31 -0.69 14.07
CA SER A 105 -6.34 0.58 14.81
C SER A 105 -7.72 0.88 15.40
N LEU A 106 -8.69 -0.02 15.24
CA LEU A 106 -10.03 0.15 15.81
C LEU A 106 -9.96 0.13 17.33
N ASP A 107 -10.48 1.19 17.92
CA ASP A 107 -10.77 1.25 19.34
C ASP A 107 -12.22 0.79 19.56
N VAL A 108 -12.37 -0.39 20.15
CA VAL A 108 -13.67 -0.95 20.52
C VAL A 108 -14.28 -0.28 21.77
N GLY A 109 -13.55 0.60 22.45
CA GLY A 109 -14.00 1.35 23.62
C GLY A 109 -14.67 2.70 23.32
N ASP A 110 -14.58 3.20 22.08
CA ASP A 110 -15.11 4.53 21.68
C ASP A 110 -16.49 4.44 21.01
N GLY A 111 -17.10 3.25 21.00
CA GLY A 111 -18.49 3.05 20.61
C GLY A 111 -19.41 3.53 21.71
N ARG A 112 -20.14 4.63 21.47
CA ARG A 112 -21.38 4.93 22.20
C ARG A 112 -22.36 3.78 22.13
#